data_AF-A0A950G000-F1
#
_entry.id   AF-A0A950G000-F1
#
_cell.length_a   1.000
_cell.length_b   1.000
_cell.length_c   1.000
_cell.angle_alpha   90.00
_cell.angle_beta   90.00
_cell.angle_gamma   90.00
#
_symmetry.space_group_name_H-M   'P 1'
#
loop_
_entity.id
_entity.type
_entity.pdbx_description
1 polymer ?
#
loop_
_entity_poly.entity_id
_entity_poly.type
_entity_poly.pdbx_seq_one_letter_code
_entity_poly.pdbx_strand_id
1 'polypeptide(L)'
;MKTSHLGAAFVAVCIASLILLALAIGGEYLERRYVRVLAPILFPAKSQGVALQKMAFGQSDLLPFYGSSELVKPAANKPSEFFQNYPTGFGVFSVGKAGATSLVLLQKLGALGSALRGKKVVISISPTWFFHPKASATYYDGNCSLLQAGELVYSPYLSFDLKRDVARRMLEYPKTLEGYPAGLYPQAARVEFPSEPSDVLRQRATRAP
;
A
#
# COMPACT_ATOMS: atom_id res chain seq x y z
N MET A 1 -41.04 -0.32 -37.28
CA MET A 1 -40.59 -0.26 -35.87
C MET A 1 -39.58 -1.37 -35.64
N LYS A 2 -38.31 -1.05 -35.40
CA LYS A 2 -37.22 -2.03 -35.21
C LYS A 2 -36.58 -1.80 -33.85
N THR A 3 -37.30 -2.17 -32.79
CA THR A 3 -36.91 -1.99 -31.37
C THR A 3 -36.18 -3.20 -30.77
N SER A 4 -35.98 -4.26 -31.55
CA SER A 4 -35.48 -5.56 -31.08
C SER A 4 -34.01 -5.54 -30.61
N HIS A 5 -33.17 -4.67 -31.19
CA HIS A 5 -31.74 -4.62 -30.84
C HIS A 5 -31.47 -3.87 -29.53
N LEU A 6 -32.28 -2.85 -29.20
CA LEU A 6 -32.16 -2.09 -27.95
C LEU A 6 -32.56 -2.92 -26.74
N GLY A 7 -33.63 -3.72 -26.84
CA GLY A 7 -34.04 -4.63 -25.77
C GLY A 7 -32.98 -5.70 -25.48
N ALA A 8 -32.41 -6.32 -26.52
CA ALA A 8 -31.35 -7.31 -26.36
C ALA A 8 -30.07 -6.71 -25.75
N ALA A 9 -29.67 -5.50 -26.17
CA ALA A 9 -28.51 -4.81 -25.61
C ALA A 9 -28.71 -4.47 -24.13
N PHE A 10 -29.90 -3.99 -23.74
CA PHE A 10 -30.23 -3.72 -22.35
C PHE A 10 -30.13 -4.98 -21.49
N VAL A 11 -30.73 -6.10 -21.93
CA VAL A 11 -30.64 -7.38 -21.23
C VAL A 11 -29.18 -7.85 -21.09
N ALA A 12 -28.37 -7.73 -22.14
CA ALA A 12 -26.96 -8.09 -22.08
C ALA A 12 -26.17 -7.26 -21.05
N VAL A 13 -26.41 -5.95 -20.99
CA VAL A 13 -25.78 -5.06 -20.00
C VAL A 13 -26.24 -5.42 -18.58
N CYS A 14 -27.52 -5.72 -18.38
CA CYS A 14 -28.03 -6.16 -17.08
C CYS A 14 -27.36 -7.47 -16.62
N ILE A 15 -27.27 -8.46 -17.51
CA ILE A 15 -26.60 -9.74 -17.21
C ILE A 15 -25.12 -9.52 -16.88
N ALA A 16 -24.40 -8.75 -17.70
CA ALA A 16 -22.99 -8.44 -17.45
C ALA A 16 -22.80 -7.74 -16.09
N SER A 17 -23.68 -6.78 -15.76
CA SER A 17 -23.65 -6.06 -14.48
C SER A 17 -23.91 -6.99 -13.30
N LEU A 18 -24.88 -7.91 -13.41
CA LEU A 18 -25.17 -8.91 -12.39
C LEU A 18 -24.01 -9.88 -12.18
N ILE A 19 -23.37 -10.33 -13.27
CA ILE A 19 -22.18 -11.19 -13.18
C ILE A 19 -21.04 -10.45 -12.48
N LEU A 20 -20.75 -9.20 -12.86
CA LEU A 20 -19.71 -8.40 -12.22
C LEU A 20 -20.00 -8.18 -10.73
N LEU A 21 -21.26 -7.92 -10.37
CA LEU A 21 -21.66 -7.76 -8.98
C LEU A 21 -21.49 -9.07 -8.20
N ALA A 22 -21.93 -10.20 -8.75
CA ALA A 22 -21.78 -11.51 -8.12
C ALA A 22 -20.30 -11.88 -7.91
N LEU A 23 -19.44 -11.58 -8.89
CA LEU A 23 -18.01 -11.77 -8.79
C LEU A 23 -17.38 -10.88 -7.71
N ALA A 24 -17.78 -9.61 -7.63
CA ALA A 24 -17.29 -8.69 -6.61
C ALA A 24 -17.66 -9.14 -5.19
N ILE A 25 -18.94 -9.48 -4.97
CA ILE A 25 -19.43 -9.98 -3.67
C ILE A 25 -18.76 -11.31 -3.32
N GLY A 26 -18.67 -12.23 -4.29
CA GLY A 26 -18.00 -13.52 -4.11
C GLY A 26 -16.52 -13.37 -3.74
N GLY A 27 -15.82 -12.43 -4.38
CA GLY A 27 -14.43 -12.10 -4.07
C GLY A 27 -14.26 -11.62 -2.64
N GLU A 28 -15.03 -10.61 -2.21
CA GLU A 28 -14.98 -10.12 -0.83
C GLU A 28 -15.32 -11.20 0.20
N TYR A 29 -16.31 -12.06 -0.11
CA TYR A 29 -16.69 -13.16 0.75
C TYR A 29 -15.52 -14.15 0.94
N LEU A 30 -14.86 -14.54 -0.16
CA LEU A 30 -13.70 -15.42 -0.12
C LEU A 30 -12.54 -14.79 0.66
N GLU A 31 -12.24 -13.53 0.41
CA GLU A 31 -11.19 -12.81 1.15
C GLU A 31 -11.46 -12.79 2.65
N ARG A 32 -12.68 -12.43 3.08
CA ARG A 32 -13.07 -12.46 4.50
C ARG A 32 -12.95 -13.86 5.10
N ARG A 33 -13.34 -14.89 4.36
CA ARG A 33 -13.30 -16.27 4.81
C ARG A 33 -11.87 -16.80 4.97
N TYR A 34 -10.96 -16.42 4.07
CA TYR A 34 -9.61 -16.98 4.03
C TYR A 34 -8.51 -16.05 4.59
N VAL A 35 -8.81 -14.79 4.92
CA VAL A 35 -7.81 -13.82 5.43
C VAL A 35 -7.01 -14.37 6.62
N ARG A 36 -7.64 -15.13 7.50
CA ARG A 36 -7.00 -15.76 8.67
C ARG A 36 -5.98 -16.83 8.27
N VAL A 37 -6.36 -17.70 7.33
CA VAL A 37 -5.48 -18.76 6.82
C VAL A 37 -4.30 -18.17 6.06
N LEU A 38 -4.53 -17.06 5.36
CA LEU A 38 -3.51 -16.35 4.58
C LEU A 38 -2.61 -15.44 5.44
N ALA A 39 -2.97 -15.20 6.71
CA ALA A 39 -2.26 -14.27 7.59
C ALA A 39 -0.74 -14.54 7.70
N PRO A 40 -0.28 -15.78 7.95
CA PRO A 40 1.15 -16.07 8.01
C PRO A 40 1.83 -16.17 6.63
N ILE A 41 1.07 -16.40 5.54
CA ILE A 41 1.63 -16.74 4.22
C ILE A 41 2.02 -15.49 3.45
N LEU A 42 3.29 -15.32 3.10
CA LEU A 42 3.76 -14.16 2.33
C LEU A 42 3.69 -14.42 0.82
N PHE A 43 2.96 -13.56 0.10
CA PHE A 43 2.88 -13.61 -1.37
C PHE A 43 2.61 -12.20 -1.93
N PRO A 44 2.97 -11.93 -3.21
CA PRO A 44 2.89 -10.59 -3.80
C PRO A 44 1.52 -9.92 -3.65
N ALA A 45 0.43 -10.62 -3.97
CA ALA A 45 -0.91 -10.03 -3.88
C ALA A 45 -1.31 -9.62 -2.45
N LYS A 46 -0.79 -10.29 -1.40
CA LYS A 46 -1.01 -9.86 -0.01
C LYS A 46 -0.24 -8.57 0.31
N SER A 47 1.04 -8.52 -0.07
CA SER A 47 1.92 -7.39 0.27
C SER A 47 1.72 -6.16 -0.61
N GLN A 48 1.40 -6.34 -1.89
CA GLN A 48 1.24 -5.27 -2.89
C GLN A 48 -0.23 -4.96 -3.23
N GLY A 49 -1.18 -5.81 -2.83
CA GLY A 49 -2.61 -5.52 -2.91
C GLY A 49 -3.13 -4.71 -1.73
N VAL A 50 -4.41 -4.35 -1.77
CA VAL A 50 -5.09 -3.54 -0.75
C VAL A 50 -6.20 -4.33 -0.05
N ALA A 51 -6.87 -5.24 -0.77
CA ALA A 51 -8.10 -5.90 -0.32
C ALA A 51 -7.88 -6.79 0.92
N LEU A 52 -6.95 -7.76 0.87
CA LEU A 52 -6.61 -8.60 2.03
C LEU A 52 -6.10 -7.80 3.23
N GLN A 53 -5.37 -6.70 3.00
CA GLN A 53 -4.90 -5.84 4.07
C GLN A 53 -6.07 -5.12 4.76
N LYS A 54 -7.00 -4.54 3.98
CA LYS A 54 -8.24 -3.95 4.51
C LYS A 54 -9.06 -4.99 5.29
N MET A 55 -9.18 -6.22 4.78
CA MET A 55 -9.88 -7.31 5.48
C MET A 55 -9.21 -7.67 6.80
N ALA A 56 -7.88 -7.72 6.85
CA ALA A 56 -7.13 -8.03 8.06
C ALA A 56 -7.37 -6.99 9.17
N PHE A 57 -7.40 -5.70 8.84
CA PHE A 57 -7.75 -4.64 9.80
C PHE A 57 -9.21 -4.67 10.26
N GLY A 58 -10.08 -5.35 9.50
CA GLY A 58 -11.47 -5.61 9.87
C GLY A 58 -11.64 -6.74 10.89
N GLN A 59 -10.65 -7.63 11.03
CA GLN A 59 -10.71 -8.76 11.96
C GLN A 59 -10.27 -8.33 13.36
N SER A 60 -10.97 -8.79 14.40
CA SER A 60 -10.60 -8.52 15.80
C SER A 60 -9.47 -9.43 16.31
N ASP A 61 -9.25 -10.56 15.63
CA ASP A 61 -8.30 -11.60 15.98
C ASP A 61 -7.08 -11.64 15.05
N LEU A 62 -6.86 -10.59 14.25
CA LEU A 62 -5.64 -10.42 13.46
C LEU A 62 -4.93 -9.14 13.85
N LEU A 63 -3.61 -9.24 13.99
CA LEU A 63 -2.71 -8.11 14.18
C LEU A 63 -1.86 -7.92 12.93
N PRO A 64 -2.17 -6.91 12.08
CA PRO A 64 -1.32 -6.56 10.95
C PRO A 64 0.07 -6.11 11.38
N PHE A 65 1.10 -6.72 10.82
CA PHE A 65 2.50 -6.45 11.09
C PHE A 65 3.23 -6.09 9.81
N TYR A 66 3.60 -4.82 9.67
CA TYR A 66 4.37 -4.26 8.57
C TYR A 66 5.88 -4.30 8.84
N GLY A 67 6.64 -4.71 7.84
CA GLY A 67 8.09 -4.84 7.93
C GLY A 67 8.73 -5.17 6.59
N SER A 68 9.98 -5.65 6.64
CA SER A 68 10.83 -5.89 5.48
C SER A 68 11.33 -7.33 5.44
N SER A 69 12.65 -7.53 5.38
CA SER A 69 13.31 -8.83 5.33
C SER A 69 13.10 -9.70 6.57
N GLU A 70 12.91 -9.09 7.74
CA GLU A 70 12.67 -9.76 9.02
C GLU A 70 11.37 -10.58 9.04
N LEU A 71 10.39 -10.21 8.20
CA LEU A 71 9.15 -10.98 8.06
C LEU A 71 9.31 -12.18 7.12
N VAL A 72 10.27 -12.12 6.19
CA VAL A 72 10.49 -13.13 5.14
C VAL A 72 11.52 -14.16 5.56
N LYS A 73 12.62 -13.71 6.19
CA LYS A 73 13.74 -14.57 6.57
C LYS A 73 13.28 -15.59 7.61
N PRO A 74 13.71 -16.86 7.50
CA PRO A 74 13.52 -17.83 8.57
C PRO A 74 14.15 -17.30 9.87
N ALA A 75 13.38 -17.30 10.93
CA ALA A 75 13.82 -16.88 12.25
C ALA A 75 13.08 -17.71 13.30
N ALA A 76 13.80 -18.08 14.37
CA ALA A 76 13.14 -18.69 15.53
C ALA A 76 12.11 -17.71 16.10
N ASN A 77 10.97 -18.23 16.51
CA ASN A 77 9.88 -17.43 17.10
C ASN A 77 9.39 -16.27 16.20
N LYS A 78 9.41 -16.45 14.88
CA LYS A 78 8.80 -15.48 13.97
C LYS A 78 7.35 -15.23 14.39
N PRO A 79 6.90 -13.98 14.56
CA PRO A 79 5.60 -13.68 15.16
C PRO A 79 4.42 -14.39 14.50
N SER A 80 4.42 -14.52 13.17
CA SER A 80 3.35 -15.21 12.44
C SER A 80 3.29 -16.72 12.68
N GLU A 81 4.39 -17.35 13.08
CA GLU A 81 4.44 -18.79 13.42
C GLU A 81 4.21 -18.98 14.92
N PHE A 82 4.82 -18.13 15.74
CA PHE A 82 4.71 -18.18 17.19
C PHE A 82 3.26 -17.97 17.67
N PHE A 83 2.61 -16.88 17.22
CA PHE A 83 1.23 -16.56 17.60
C PHE A 83 0.17 -17.38 16.86
N GLN A 84 0.56 -18.22 15.90
CA GLN A 84 -0.39 -19.12 15.23
C GLN A 84 -0.87 -20.24 16.17
N ASN A 85 0.02 -20.72 17.04
CA ASN A 85 -0.24 -21.86 17.92
C ASN A 85 -0.36 -21.46 19.40
N TYR A 86 -0.04 -20.22 19.75
CA TYR A 86 -0.17 -19.71 21.12
C TYR A 86 -1.60 -19.26 21.43
N PRO A 87 -2.11 -19.45 22.66
CA PRO A 87 -3.47 -19.07 23.05
C PRO A 87 -3.59 -17.56 23.36
N THR A 88 -3.08 -16.70 22.49
CA THR A 88 -3.13 -15.24 22.65
C THR A 88 -4.42 -14.60 22.17
N GLY A 89 -5.28 -15.35 21.47
CA GLY A 89 -6.53 -14.85 20.92
C GLY A 89 -6.38 -13.98 19.66
N PHE A 90 -5.17 -13.88 19.10
CA PHE A 90 -4.95 -13.24 17.79
C PHE A 90 -3.81 -13.91 17.01
N GLY A 91 -3.92 -13.90 15.69
CA GLY A 91 -2.84 -14.26 14.76
C GLY A 91 -2.14 -13.01 14.19
N VAL A 92 -0.94 -13.18 13.65
CA VAL A 92 -0.21 -12.07 13.00
C VAL A 92 -0.42 -12.11 11.48
N PHE A 93 -0.88 -10.99 10.93
CA PHE A 93 -1.02 -10.78 9.50
C PHE A 93 0.21 -10.03 8.96
N SER A 94 1.22 -10.78 8.52
CA SER A 94 2.51 -10.21 8.09
C SER A 94 2.40 -9.54 6.71
N VAL A 95 2.79 -8.27 6.62
CA VAL A 95 2.83 -7.49 5.37
C VAL A 95 4.24 -6.95 5.17
N GLY A 96 4.99 -7.60 4.29
CA GLY A 96 6.36 -7.19 4.02
C GLY A 96 6.99 -8.00 2.91
N LYS A 97 8.16 -7.51 2.48
CA LYS A 97 9.07 -8.18 1.56
C LYS A 97 10.45 -7.54 1.75
N ALA A 98 11.50 -8.29 1.43
CA ALA A 98 12.87 -7.79 1.55
C ALA A 98 13.04 -6.44 0.85
N GLY A 99 13.62 -5.46 1.55
CA GLY A 99 13.85 -4.12 1.02
C GLY A 99 12.63 -3.19 1.05
N ALA A 100 11.51 -3.60 1.65
CA ALA A 100 10.41 -2.70 1.97
C ALA A 100 10.86 -1.70 3.05
N THR A 101 11.20 -0.48 2.64
CA THR A 101 11.65 0.62 3.53
C THR A 101 10.50 1.58 3.81
N SER A 102 10.76 2.66 4.56
CA SER A 102 9.75 3.62 5.02
C SER A 102 8.81 4.15 3.93
N LEU A 103 9.32 4.47 2.72
CA LEU A 103 8.47 4.94 1.62
C LEU A 103 7.46 3.88 1.16
N VAL A 104 7.92 2.63 1.04
CA VAL A 104 7.09 1.48 0.67
C VAL A 104 6.05 1.20 1.74
N LEU A 105 6.43 1.22 3.02
CA LEU A 105 5.50 1.02 4.14
C LEU A 105 4.45 2.13 4.19
N LEU A 106 4.87 3.38 3.99
CA LEU A 106 3.98 4.53 3.89
C LEU A 106 2.97 4.37 2.76
N GLN A 107 3.40 3.92 1.57
CA GLN A 107 2.50 3.64 0.44
C GLN A 107 1.48 2.56 0.77
N LYS A 108 1.93 1.45 1.38
CA LYS A 108 1.03 0.37 1.80
C LYS A 108 -0.03 0.85 2.78
N LEU A 109 0.38 1.57 3.82
CA LEU A 109 -0.53 2.06 4.85
C LEU A 109 -1.44 3.17 4.33
N GLY A 110 -0.90 4.12 3.57
CA GLY A 110 -1.68 5.23 3.00
C GLY A 110 -2.78 4.77 2.04
N ALA A 111 -2.57 3.64 1.35
CA ALA A 111 -3.56 3.01 0.48
C ALA A 111 -4.77 2.40 1.21
N LEU A 112 -4.68 2.21 2.52
CA LEU A 112 -5.77 1.60 3.30
C LEU A 112 -6.85 2.61 3.70
N GLY A 113 -6.54 3.90 3.66
CA GLY A 113 -7.47 4.97 3.97
C GLY A 113 -8.11 4.81 5.34
N SER A 114 -9.45 4.91 5.40
CA SER A 114 -10.22 4.81 6.64
C SER A 114 -10.14 3.44 7.32
N ALA A 115 -9.71 2.38 6.64
CA ALA A 115 -9.58 1.04 7.23
C ALA A 115 -8.58 0.99 8.39
N LEU A 116 -7.62 1.93 8.45
CA LEU A 116 -6.65 2.05 9.56
C LEU A 116 -7.19 2.78 10.78
N ARG A 117 -8.29 3.52 10.66
CA ARG A 117 -8.76 4.42 11.72
C ARG A 117 -9.18 3.62 12.95
N GLY A 118 -8.56 3.94 14.10
CA GLY A 118 -8.84 3.28 15.38
C GLY A 118 -8.37 1.82 15.44
N LYS A 119 -7.49 1.39 14.53
CA LYS A 119 -6.96 0.02 14.49
C LYS A 119 -5.54 -0.04 15.04
N LYS A 120 -5.17 -1.21 15.57
CA LYS A 120 -3.81 -1.51 16.01
C LYS A 120 -2.99 -2.01 14.83
N VAL A 121 -1.73 -1.59 14.77
CA VAL A 121 -0.77 -2.02 13.75
C VAL A 121 0.61 -2.14 14.40
N VAL A 122 1.39 -3.11 13.95
CA VAL A 122 2.82 -3.22 14.30
C VAL A 122 3.63 -2.78 13.08
N ILE A 123 4.64 -1.93 13.32
CA ILE A 123 5.56 -1.47 12.29
C ILE A 123 6.98 -1.75 12.80
N SER A 124 7.69 -2.66 12.14
CA SER A 124 9.13 -2.87 12.36
C SER A 124 9.89 -1.86 11.53
N ILE A 125 10.73 -1.07 12.20
CA ILE A 125 11.54 -0.03 11.57
C ILE A 125 13.01 -0.38 11.80
N SER A 126 13.75 -0.65 10.72
CA SER A 126 15.18 -0.96 10.82
C SER A 126 16.03 0.30 10.72
N PRO A 127 17.00 0.52 11.64
CA PRO A 127 17.92 1.66 11.55
C PRO A 127 18.68 1.74 10.23
N THR A 128 18.98 0.59 9.62
CA THR A 128 19.72 0.51 8.35
C THR A 128 19.02 1.20 7.18
N TRP A 129 17.70 1.44 7.27
CA TRP A 129 16.97 2.17 6.24
C TRP A 129 17.32 3.66 6.18
N PHE A 130 17.94 4.19 7.24
CA PHE A 130 18.27 5.60 7.39
C PHE A 130 19.76 5.89 7.16
N PHE A 131 20.56 4.89 6.82
CA PHE A 131 21.98 5.08 6.49
C PHE A 131 22.19 5.70 5.11
N HIS A 132 21.17 5.63 4.26
CA HIS A 132 21.18 6.25 2.94
C HIS A 132 19.92 7.11 2.75
N PRO A 133 20.02 8.23 2.03
CA PRO A 133 18.88 9.11 1.79
C PRO A 133 17.81 8.48 0.89
N LYS A 134 18.15 7.39 0.19
CA LYS A 134 17.28 6.71 -0.77
C LYS A 134 17.33 5.20 -0.56
N ALA A 135 16.18 4.56 -0.73
CA ALA A 135 16.14 3.11 -0.88
C ALA A 135 16.76 2.72 -2.22
N SER A 136 17.36 1.54 -2.29
CA SER A 136 17.83 0.94 -3.55
C SER A 136 16.70 0.92 -4.58
N ALA A 137 16.99 1.34 -5.81
CA ALA A 137 16.02 1.30 -6.91
C ALA A 137 15.48 -0.11 -7.14
N THR A 138 16.32 -1.14 -7.04
CA THR A 138 15.91 -2.55 -7.17
C THR A 138 14.97 -2.98 -6.04
N TYR A 139 15.26 -2.59 -4.80
CA TYR A 139 14.37 -2.91 -3.67
C TYR A 139 13.04 -2.17 -3.77
N TYR A 140 13.07 -0.91 -4.19
CA TYR A 140 11.85 -0.14 -4.40
C TYR A 140 11.01 -0.73 -5.54
N ASP A 141 11.60 -1.02 -6.70
CA ASP A 141 10.96 -1.67 -7.86
C ASP A 141 10.28 -2.99 -7.48
N GLY A 142 10.98 -3.84 -6.73
CA GLY A 142 10.43 -5.12 -6.27
C GLY A 142 9.29 -5.02 -5.24
N ASN A 143 9.05 -3.84 -4.65
CA ASN A 143 8.09 -3.65 -3.57
C ASN A 143 6.96 -2.66 -3.88
N CYS A 144 7.21 -1.75 -4.83
CA CYS A 144 6.28 -0.72 -5.26
C CYS A 144 5.01 -1.38 -5.80
N SER A 145 3.88 -0.71 -5.56
CA SER A 145 2.58 -1.11 -6.09
C SER A 145 1.90 0.14 -6.62
N LEU A 146 1.68 0.18 -7.93
CA LEU A 146 0.98 1.29 -8.57
C LEU A 146 -0.44 1.47 -8.01
N LEU A 147 -1.10 0.37 -7.65
CA LEU A 147 -2.39 0.39 -6.96
C LEU A 147 -2.29 1.14 -5.63
N GLN A 148 -1.34 0.77 -4.77
CA GLN A 148 -1.17 1.39 -3.45
C GLN A 148 -0.75 2.86 -3.57
N ALA A 149 0.14 3.15 -4.52
CA ALA A 149 0.56 4.51 -4.81
C ALA A 149 -0.62 5.38 -5.29
N GLY A 150 -1.46 4.86 -6.19
CA GLY A 150 -2.67 5.53 -6.66
C GLY A 150 -3.65 5.79 -5.52
N GLU A 151 -3.99 4.78 -4.73
CA GLU A 151 -4.88 4.91 -3.57
C GLU A 151 -4.37 5.97 -2.58
N LEU A 152 -3.05 6.02 -2.32
CA LEU A 152 -2.44 7.03 -1.46
C LEU A 152 -2.57 8.44 -2.06
N VAL A 153 -2.20 8.62 -3.34
CA VAL A 153 -2.20 9.93 -4.02
C VAL A 153 -3.62 10.49 -4.18
N TYR A 154 -4.62 9.64 -4.33
CA TYR A 154 -6.03 10.06 -4.41
C TYR A 154 -6.76 10.00 -3.06
N SER A 155 -6.07 9.65 -1.98
CA SER A 155 -6.69 9.53 -0.67
C SER A 155 -7.30 10.86 -0.20
N PRO A 156 -8.59 10.88 0.17
CA PRO A 156 -9.22 12.04 0.81
C PRO A 156 -8.83 12.17 2.28
N TYR A 157 -8.16 11.17 2.85
CA TYR A 157 -7.80 11.12 4.27
C TYR A 157 -6.38 11.64 4.56
N LEU A 158 -5.61 11.95 3.52
CA LEU A 158 -4.23 12.44 3.63
C LEU A 158 -4.14 13.90 3.19
N SER A 159 -3.27 14.66 3.84
CA SER A 159 -3.02 16.05 3.49
C SER A 159 -2.42 16.17 2.09
N PHE A 160 -2.64 17.33 1.45
CA PHE A 160 -2.03 17.62 0.16
C PHE A 160 -0.50 17.59 0.23
N ASP A 161 0.10 18.14 1.28
CA ASP A 161 1.55 18.17 1.45
C ASP A 161 2.15 16.77 1.53
N LEU A 162 1.56 15.86 2.30
CA LEU A 162 2.04 14.48 2.39
C LEU A 162 1.95 13.77 1.02
N LYS A 163 0.85 13.97 0.30
CA LYS A 163 0.67 13.42 -1.05
C LYS A 163 1.71 13.96 -2.02
N ARG A 164 1.98 15.27 -1.99
CA ARG A 164 3.02 15.93 -2.79
C ARG A 164 4.40 15.36 -2.47
N ASP A 165 4.73 15.20 -1.21
CA ASP A 165 6.04 14.73 -0.78
C ASP A 165 6.26 13.27 -1.17
N VAL A 166 5.25 12.41 -1.02
CA VAL A 166 5.28 11.02 -1.52
C VAL A 166 5.43 10.99 -3.04
N ALA A 167 4.66 11.78 -3.78
CA ALA A 167 4.75 11.86 -5.23
C ALA A 167 6.14 12.31 -5.70
N ARG A 168 6.74 13.30 -5.04
CA ARG A 168 8.11 13.74 -5.33
C ARG A 168 9.12 12.61 -5.13
N ARG A 169 9.01 11.85 -4.03
CA ARG A 169 9.87 10.69 -3.77
C ARG A 169 9.68 9.58 -4.80
N MET A 170 8.46 9.37 -5.30
CA MET A 170 8.19 8.39 -6.36
C MET A 170 8.87 8.75 -7.69
N LEU A 171 8.96 10.04 -8.03
CA LEU A 171 9.62 10.51 -9.26
C LEU A 171 11.13 10.19 -9.31
N GLU A 172 11.75 9.92 -8.16
CA GLU A 172 13.14 9.48 -8.09
C GLU A 172 13.34 8.03 -8.55
N TYR A 173 12.25 7.30 -8.82
CA TYR A 173 12.24 5.90 -9.27
C TYR A 173 11.47 5.73 -10.59
N PRO A 174 11.93 6.34 -11.69
CA PRO A 174 11.16 6.48 -12.93
C PRO A 174 10.72 5.14 -13.54
N LYS A 175 11.54 4.09 -13.43
CA LYS A 175 11.21 2.74 -13.91
C LYS A 175 9.87 2.23 -13.36
N THR A 176 9.58 2.55 -12.09
CA THR A 176 8.34 2.11 -11.44
C THR A 176 7.09 2.85 -11.93
N LEU A 177 7.26 3.94 -12.68
CA LEU A 177 6.20 4.81 -13.19
C LEU A 177 5.89 4.56 -14.67
N GLU A 178 6.63 3.69 -15.36
CA GLU A 178 6.43 3.39 -16.79
C GLU A 178 5.03 2.80 -17.09
N GLY A 179 4.37 2.20 -16.09
CA GLY A 179 2.99 1.69 -16.20
C GLY A 179 1.88 2.69 -15.83
N TYR A 180 2.22 3.94 -15.51
CA TYR A 180 1.24 4.98 -15.17
C TYR A 180 0.67 5.63 -16.45
N PRO A 181 -0.65 5.78 -16.62
CA PRO A 181 -1.21 6.49 -17.78
C PRO A 181 -0.63 7.90 -17.88
N ALA A 182 -0.29 8.34 -19.09
CA ALA A 182 0.41 9.62 -19.31
C ALA A 182 -0.32 10.87 -18.75
N GLY A 183 -1.62 10.79 -18.48
CA GLY A 183 -2.43 11.85 -17.83
C GLY A 183 -2.40 11.84 -16.30
N LEU A 184 -1.75 10.86 -15.68
CA LEU A 184 -1.57 10.73 -14.23
C LEU A 184 -0.16 11.12 -13.76
N TYR A 185 0.74 11.53 -14.67
CA TYR A 185 1.94 12.25 -14.27
C TYR A 185 1.49 13.52 -13.55
N PRO A 186 1.87 13.76 -12.28
CA PRO A 186 1.80 15.11 -11.79
C PRO A 186 2.64 15.95 -12.75
N GLN A 187 2.08 17.03 -13.31
CA GLN A 187 2.83 18.01 -14.10
C GLN A 187 4.02 18.64 -13.36
N ALA A 188 4.31 18.17 -12.14
CA ALA A 188 5.53 18.33 -11.37
C ALA A 188 6.83 18.10 -12.16
N ALA A 189 6.83 17.33 -13.25
CA ALA A 189 8.03 17.22 -14.11
C ALA A 189 8.39 18.52 -14.87
N ARG A 190 7.54 19.56 -14.82
CA ARG A 190 7.83 20.92 -15.32
C ARG A 190 7.89 21.98 -14.22
N VAL A 191 7.71 21.60 -12.96
CA VAL A 191 7.90 22.54 -11.85
C VAL A 191 9.35 22.41 -11.43
N GLU A 192 10.17 23.41 -11.78
CA GLU A 192 11.46 23.62 -11.15
C GLU A 192 11.21 23.74 -9.65
N PHE A 193 11.48 22.66 -8.92
CA PHE A 193 11.40 22.67 -7.48
C PHE A 193 12.62 23.44 -6.96
N PRO A 194 12.42 24.43 -6.07
CA PRO A 194 13.55 25.09 -5.43
C PRO A 194 14.45 24.05 -4.76
N SER A 195 15.77 24.29 -4.83
CA SER A 195 16.79 23.46 -4.20
C SER A 195 16.50 23.26 -2.70
N GLU A 196 16.97 22.13 -2.17
CA GLU A 196 16.66 21.56 -0.85
C GLU A 196 16.57 22.54 0.34
N PRO A 197 15.81 22.17 1.41
CA PRO A 197 15.66 22.97 2.63
C PRO A 197 16.93 23.09 3.50
N SER A 198 18.08 22.54 3.08
CA SER A 198 19.36 22.69 3.78
C SER A 198 19.85 24.15 3.80
N ASP A 199 19.46 24.96 2.82
CA ASP A 199 19.79 26.39 2.79
C ASP A 199 18.92 27.24 3.71
N VAL A 200 17.66 26.85 3.94
CA VAL A 200 16.73 27.57 4.84
C VAL A 200 17.13 27.39 6.31
N LEU A 201 17.64 26.21 6.67
CA LEU A 201 18.19 25.95 8.01
C LEU A 201 19.54 26.66 8.23
N ARG A 202 20.39 26.78 7.19
CA ARG A 202 21.63 27.57 7.26
C ARG A 202 21.38 29.07 7.37
N GLN A 203 20.38 29.61 6.67
CA GLN A 203 20.05 31.05 6.74
C GLN A 203 19.38 31.46 8.06
N ARG A 204 18.69 30.54 8.76
CA ARG A 204 18.17 30.82 10.11
C ARG A 204 19.26 30.78 11.18
N ALA A 205 20.30 29.95 11.02
CA ALA A 205 21.41 29.89 11.96
C ALA A 205 22.33 31.12 11.93
N THR A 206 22.35 31.88 10.82
CA THR A 206 23.17 33.11 10.68
C THR A 206 22.41 34.41 10.98
N ARG A 207 21.12 34.33 11.36
CA ARG A 207 20.25 35.50 11.65
C ARG A 207 19.66 35.48 13.07
N ALA A 208 20.31 34.85 14.03
CA ALA A 208 20.05 35.13 15.44
C ALA A 208 21.09 36.15 15.94
N PRO A 209 20.67 37.28 16.53
CA PRO A 209 21.58 38.26 17.14
C PRO A 209 22.30 37.69 18.37
#